data_AF-A0AB39RNP2-F1
#
_entry.id   AF-A0AB39RNP2-F1
#
_cell.length_a   1.000
_cell.length_b   1.000
_cell.length_c   1.000
_cell.angle_alpha   90.00
_cell.angle_beta   90.00
_cell.angle_gamma   90.00
#
_symmetry.space_group_name_H-M   'P 1'
#
loop_
_entity.id
_entity.type
_entity.pdbx_description
1 polymer ?
#
loop_
_entity_poly.entity_id
_entity_poly.type
_entity_poly.pdbx_seq_one_letter_code
_entity_poly.pdbx_strand_id
1 'polypeptide(L)'
;MEWLRSAACAEADPDLFFPVGTKGPALEDIAAAKRVCSRCPVTSECLAWALSNRQTSGVWGGTCEEERAALIRDDRLLAHLVERRPTG
;
A
#
# COMPACT_ATOMS: atom_id res chain seq x y z
N MET A 1 -8.86 -14.27 -0.53
CA MET A 1 -8.68 -12.81 -0.53
C MET A 1 -10.02 -12.16 -0.18
N GLU A 2 -10.50 -12.36 1.05
CA GLU A 2 -11.79 -11.81 1.49
C GLU A 2 -11.66 -10.32 1.86
N TRP A 3 -10.53 -9.94 2.47
CA TRP A 3 -10.22 -8.58 2.87
C TRP A 3 -10.29 -7.53 1.74
N LEU A 4 -10.04 -7.92 0.47
CA LEU A 4 -10.18 -7.01 -0.67
C LEU A 4 -11.60 -6.43 -0.81
N ARG A 5 -12.63 -7.15 -0.36
CA ARG A 5 -14.02 -6.68 -0.40
C ARG A 5 -14.28 -5.50 0.54
N SER A 6 -13.44 -5.33 1.56
CA SER A 6 -13.53 -4.24 2.52
C SER A 6 -12.53 -3.12 2.22
N ALA A 7 -11.88 -3.15 1.06
CA ALA A 7 -10.89 -2.14 0.68
C ALA A 7 -11.56 -0.85 0.25
N ALA A 8 -11.36 0.23 1.02
CA ALA A 8 -11.91 1.55 0.72
C ALA A 8 -11.40 2.17 -0.59
N CYS A 9 -10.31 1.63 -1.17
CA CYS A 9 -9.82 2.05 -2.48
C CYS A 9 -10.72 1.58 -3.64
N ALA A 10 -11.59 0.58 -3.45
CA ALA A 10 -12.51 0.11 -4.49
C ALA A 10 -13.56 1.17 -4.89
N GLU A 11 -13.80 2.16 -4.04
CA GLU A 11 -14.72 3.28 -4.28
C GLU A 11 -14.00 4.54 -4.78
N ALA A 12 -12.67 4.50 -4.89
CA ALA A 12 -11.84 5.62 -5.33
C ALA A 12 -11.34 5.41 -6.76
N ASP A 13 -10.84 6.48 -7.37
CA ASP A 13 -10.26 6.42 -8.71
C ASP A 13 -8.96 5.57 -8.70
N PRO A 14 -8.87 4.51 -9.54
CA PRO A 14 -7.68 3.66 -9.60
C PRO A 14 -6.41 4.39 -10.02
N ASP A 15 -6.51 5.46 -10.81
CA ASP A 15 -5.33 6.20 -11.29
C ASP A 15 -4.59 6.89 -10.13
N LEU A 16 -5.28 7.21 -9.03
CA LEU A 16 -4.66 7.73 -7.80
C LEU A 16 -3.67 6.75 -7.17
N PHE A 17 -3.93 5.45 -7.31
CA PHE A 17 -3.10 4.40 -6.72
C PHE A 17 -1.95 3.97 -7.64
N PHE A 18 -1.95 4.38 -8.92
CA PHE A 18 -0.91 4.09 -9.89
C PHE A 18 -0.42 5.37 -10.59
N PRO A 19 0.14 6.32 -9.83
CA PRO A 19 0.59 7.60 -10.38
C PRO A 19 1.73 7.40 -11.37
N VAL A 20 1.75 8.22 -12.43
CA VAL A 20 2.81 8.19 -13.43
C VAL A 20 4.02 8.99 -12.93
N GLY A 21 4.99 8.27 -12.37
CA GLY A 21 6.22 8.83 -11.82
C GLY A 21 6.15 9.10 -10.32
N THR A 22 7.19 9.75 -9.77
CA THR A 22 7.33 9.99 -8.33
C THR A 22 7.54 11.47 -7.98
N LYS A 23 7.32 12.37 -8.95
CA LYS A 23 7.60 13.81 -8.82
C LYS A 23 6.44 14.64 -9.36
N GLY A 24 6.34 15.88 -8.88
CA GLY A 24 5.34 16.84 -9.37
C GLY A 24 3.92 16.34 -9.10
N PRO A 25 3.03 16.30 -10.11
CA PRO A 25 1.63 15.88 -9.94
C PRO A 25 1.47 14.51 -9.27
N ALA A 26 2.39 13.59 -9.52
CA ALA A 26 2.38 12.27 -8.89
C ALA A 26 2.43 12.33 -7.34
N LEU A 27 3.07 13.36 -6.76
CA LEU A 27 3.09 13.51 -5.30
C LEU A 27 1.70 13.84 -4.73
N GLU A 28 0.89 14.56 -5.49
CA GLU A 28 -0.48 14.91 -5.10
C GLU A 28 -1.38 13.67 -5.14
N ASP A 29 -1.23 12.85 -6.18
CA ASP A 29 -1.92 11.56 -6.32
C ASP A 29 -1.52 10.58 -5.22
N ILE A 30 -0.21 10.44 -4.93
CA ILE A 30 0.29 9.63 -3.82
C ILE A 30 -0.31 10.10 -2.50
N ALA A 31 -0.33 11.42 -2.25
CA ALA A 31 -0.91 11.98 -1.04
C ALA A 31 -2.41 11.72 -0.96
N ALA A 32 -3.14 11.79 -2.08
CA ALA A 32 -4.55 11.47 -2.17
C ALA A 32 -4.83 9.99 -1.88
N ALA A 33 -4.10 9.08 -2.52
CA ALA A 33 -4.20 7.64 -2.27
C ALA A 33 -3.89 7.30 -0.80
N LYS A 34 -2.86 7.91 -0.21
CA LYS A 34 -2.54 7.73 1.22
C LYS A 34 -3.67 8.19 2.14
N ARG A 35 -4.39 9.27 1.81
CA ARG A 35 -5.58 9.70 2.56
C ARG A 35 -6.72 8.69 2.46
N VAL A 36 -6.85 7.97 1.35
CA VAL A 36 -7.82 6.87 1.25
C VAL A 36 -7.36 5.68 2.08
N CYS A 37 -6.07 5.35 2.05
CA CYS A 37 -5.52 4.27 2.87
C CYS A 37 -5.68 4.53 4.38
N SER A 38 -5.53 5.77 4.86
CA SER A 38 -5.62 6.04 6.31
C SER A 38 -6.97 5.73 6.95
N ARG A 39 -8.04 5.69 6.14
CA ARG A 39 -9.40 5.29 6.57
C ARG A 39 -9.77 3.86 6.17
N CYS A 40 -8.86 3.13 5.51
CA CYS A 40 -9.13 1.79 4.99
C CYS A 40 -8.99 0.74 6.09
N PRO A 41 -10.01 -0.10 6.35
CA PRO A 41 -9.97 -1.07 7.44
C PRO A 41 -8.97 -2.21 7.20
N VAL A 42 -8.55 -2.44 5.96
CA VAL A 42 -7.69 -3.55 5.55
C VAL A 42 -6.28 -3.11 5.19
N THR A 43 -5.84 -1.97 5.73
CA THR A 43 -4.52 -1.37 5.42
C THR A 43 -3.36 -2.32 5.77
N SER A 44 -3.45 -3.00 6.91
CA SER A 44 -2.42 -3.94 7.39
C SER A 44 -2.31 -5.16 6.47
N GLU A 45 -3.43 -5.78 6.12
CA GLU A 45 -3.52 -6.92 5.20
C GLU A 45 -3.02 -6.54 3.81
N CYS A 46 -3.41 -5.35 3.33
CA CYS A 46 -2.96 -4.81 2.05
C CYS A 46 -1.45 -4.60 2.02
N LEU A 47 -0.87 -4.00 3.06
CA LEU A 47 0.57 -3.79 3.17
C LEU A 47 1.32 -5.12 3.24
N ALA A 48 0.89 -6.04 4.11
CA ALA A 48 1.50 -7.35 4.25
C ALA A 48 1.48 -8.13 2.92
N TRP A 49 0.34 -8.11 2.22
CA TRP A 49 0.23 -8.75 0.90
C TRP A 49 1.17 -8.09 -0.12
N ALA A 50 1.22 -6.76 -0.18
CA ALA A 50 2.11 -6.04 -1.10
C ALA A 50 3.59 -6.34 -0.83
N LEU A 51 3.98 -6.43 0.44
CA LEU A 51 5.34 -6.79 0.86
C LEU A 51 5.68 -8.24 0.51
N SER A 52 4.81 -9.20 0.84
CA SER A 52 5.01 -10.62 0.52
C SER A 52 5.10 -10.89 -0.98
N ASN A 53 4.33 -10.15 -1.78
CA ASN A 53 4.33 -10.26 -3.24
C ASN A 53 5.34 -9.33 -3.93
N ARG A 54 6.13 -8.58 -3.16
CA ARG A 54 7.13 -7.61 -3.65
C ARG A 54 6.55 -6.66 -4.70
N GLN A 55 5.36 -6.12 -4.45
CA GLN A 55 4.72 -5.16 -5.34
C GLN A 55 5.57 -3.89 -5.46
N THR A 56 6.11 -3.65 -6.65
CA THR A 56 7.05 -2.55 -6.92
C THR A 56 6.36 -1.26 -7.33
N SER A 57 5.09 -1.31 -7.73
CA SER A 57 4.40 -0.17 -8.31
C SER A 57 3.15 0.24 -7.54
N GLY A 58 2.83 1.54 -7.58
CA GLY A 58 1.63 2.13 -7.00
C GLY A 58 1.63 2.31 -5.47
N VAL A 59 0.47 2.66 -4.92
CA VAL A 59 0.24 2.87 -3.48
C VAL A 59 -0.49 1.68 -2.89
N TRP A 60 0.09 1.05 -1.87
CA TRP A 60 -0.45 -0.14 -1.21
C TRP A 60 -0.36 0.02 0.30
N GLY A 61 -1.45 -0.26 1.01
CA GLY A 61 -1.46 -0.22 2.48
C GLY A 61 -0.87 1.06 3.08
N GLY A 62 -1.11 2.21 2.43
CA GLY A 62 -0.61 3.52 2.88
C GLY A 62 0.85 3.84 2.53
N THR A 63 1.51 3.01 1.72
CA THR A 63 2.91 3.19 1.32
C THR A 63 3.03 3.41 -0.19
N CYS A 64 3.91 4.31 -0.63
CA CYS A 64 4.31 4.43 -2.04
C CYS A 64 5.42 3.43 -2.39
N GLU A 65 5.82 3.42 -3.66
CA GLU A 65 6.88 2.55 -4.19
C GLU A 65 8.20 2.71 -3.44
N GLU A 66 8.62 3.96 -3.20
CA GLU A 66 9.89 4.28 -2.55
C GLU A 66 9.91 3.85 -1.07
N GLU A 67 8.78 4.03 -0.37
CA GLU A 67 8.60 3.60 1.02
C GLU A 67 8.60 2.07 1.13
N ARG A 68 7.88 1.36 0.25
CA ARG A 68 7.95 -0.11 0.22
C ARG A 68 9.33 -0.60 -0.13
N ALA A 69 10.03 0.03 -1.06
CA ALA A 69 11.40 -0.35 -1.39
C ALA A 69 12.32 -0.20 -0.17
N ALA A 70 12.11 0.82 0.67
CA ALA A 70 12.83 0.96 1.94
C ALA A 70 12.49 -0.17 2.93
N LEU A 71 11.21 -0.53 3.07
CA LEU A 71 10.77 -1.64 3.93
C LEU A 71 11.32 -2.98 3.46
N ILE A 72 11.34 -3.25 2.16
CA ILE A 72 11.86 -4.51 1.59
C ILE A 72 13.38 -4.64 1.80
N ARG A 73 14.11 -3.52 1.84
CA ARG A 73 15.55 -3.52 2.14
C ARG A 73 15.86 -3.75 3.61
N ASP A 74 14.92 -3.43 4.51
CA ASP A 74 15.05 -3.69 5.94
C ASP A 74 14.43 -5.05 6.28
N ASP A 75 15.25 -6.10 6.23
CA ASP A 75 14.83 -7.49 6.46
C ASP A 75 14.12 -7.69 7.82
N ARG A 76 14.54 -6.96 8.85
CA ARG A 76 13.97 -7.07 10.20
C ARG A 76 12.58 -6.45 10.26
N LEU A 77 12.40 -5.26 9.69
CA LEU A 77 11.08 -4.62 9.60
C LEU A 77 10.14 -5.40 8.68
N LEU A 78 10.65 -5.92 7.57
CA LEU A 78 9.89 -6.72 6.62
C LEU A 78 9.31 -7.98 7.30
N ALA A 79 10.15 -8.74 8.01
CA ALA A 79 9.71 -9.93 8.74
C ALA A 79 8.57 -9.61 9.70
N HIS A 80 8.74 -8.60 10.55
CA HIS A 80 7.72 -8.18 11.51
C HIS A 80 6.40 -7.76 10.87
N LEU A 81 6.44 -7.04 9.73
CA LEU A 81 5.24 -6.57 9.04
C LEU A 81 4.49 -7.69 8.31
N VAL A 82 5.21 -8.69 7.80
CA VAL A 82 4.63 -9.85 7.11
C VAL A 82 4.05 -10.86 8.12
N GLU A 83 4.75 -11.11 9.22
CA GLU A 83 4.34 -12.06 10.27
C GLU A 83 3.10 -11.60 11.03
N ARG A 84 2.90 -10.28 11.17
CA ARG A 84 1.72 -9.68 11.82
C ARG A 84 0.46 -9.66 10.97
N ARG A 85 0.46 -10.35 9.82
CA ARG A 85 -0.71 -10.41 8.95
C ARG A 85 -1.90 -10.94 9.75
N PRO A 86 -2.98 -10.16 9.93
CA PRO A 86 -4.20 -10.66 10.55
C PRO A 86 -4.66 -11.89 9.78
N THR A 87 -4.82 -13.02 10.48
CA THR A 87 -5.61 -14.15 9.99
C THR A 87 -7.07 -13.71 10.00
N GLY A 88 -7.46 -13.02 8.93
CA GLY A 88 -8.85 -12.86 8.50
C GLY A 88 -9.15 -13.88 7.43
#